data_AF-A0A7M3MPD9-F1
#
_entry.id   AF-A0A7M3MPD9-F1
#
_cell.length_a   1.000
_cell.length_b   1.000
_cell.length_c   1.000
_cell.angle_alpha   90.00
_cell.angle_beta   90.00
_cell.angle_gamma   90.00
#
_symmetry.space_group_name_H-M   'P 1'
#
loop_
_entity.id
_entity.type
_entity.pdbx_description
1 polymer ?
#
loop_
_entity_poly.entity_id
_entity_poly.type
_entity_poly.pdbx_seq_one_letter_code
_entity_poly.pdbx_strand_id
1 'polypeptide(L)'
;MPDPSPAPPRWTLEPAQLDALELLASGLCARPEFGPADPADPLRPELLVDASTAVEAAQSGALELRDAEGILLATVHVTGTTTQVAGDRTGIDGPVTVHARPARTDAIAARRELPTRVADRLRDGRARLGHLTYRSLHGPDIAALAAAARAHAPDAPQLLLVLAVTAEDQRLALQRAVRRALEQLPDDVGVDLDVVQLPPAPVELGGERDHALLLRLGATATTVPRPPGVQPPPVALDADASRQGAALAASIRAGDELTVTQREAALPEVVAALRPAYPLRRDRGAVLLFTGLPGSGKSTIARAVRDRLVATTGRPVTLLDGDLVRQHLSSGLTFSREDRDRNVARIGFVAAEIARHGGLALCAPIAPFDAVRRQVRAMVEGAGAGFRLVHVATPLAVCEARDPKGLYARARAGHLTGLTGVDDPYELPTDAEVVLDTAEVSLAGAVQLVVDSLAEGGWWADPTVLRSGGADGDGQ
;
A
#
# COMPACT_ATOMS: atom_id res chain seq x y z
N MET A 1 -41.09 -28.59 -22.41
CA MET A 1 -39.90 -27.82 -22.80
C MET A 1 -39.00 -27.77 -21.58
N PRO A 2 -37.70 -28.08 -21.67
CA PRO A 2 -36.80 -27.83 -20.55
C PRO A 2 -36.80 -26.32 -20.29
N ASP A 3 -36.87 -25.95 -19.01
CA ASP A 3 -36.75 -24.57 -18.53
C ASP A 3 -35.45 -23.97 -19.11
N PRO A 4 -35.43 -22.77 -19.71
CA PRO A 4 -34.18 -22.18 -20.17
C PRO A 4 -33.21 -22.13 -19.00
N SER A 5 -32.03 -22.73 -19.18
CA SER A 5 -30.96 -22.65 -18.18
C SER A 5 -30.80 -21.20 -17.74
N PRO A 6 -30.74 -20.93 -16.43
CA PRO A 6 -30.65 -19.57 -15.93
C PRO A 6 -29.43 -18.88 -16.53
N ALA A 7 -29.58 -17.61 -16.89
CA ALA A 7 -28.48 -16.83 -17.44
C ALA A 7 -27.28 -16.86 -16.45
N PRO A 8 -26.04 -16.98 -16.94
CA PRO A 8 -24.89 -17.03 -16.06
C PRO A 8 -24.78 -15.73 -15.25
N PRO A 9 -24.49 -15.81 -13.93
CA PRO A 9 -24.21 -14.63 -13.14
C PRO A 9 -22.93 -13.94 -13.63
N ARG A 10 -22.79 -12.67 -13.22
CA ARG A 10 -21.66 -11.81 -13.60
C ARG A 10 -20.84 -11.50 -12.38
N TRP A 11 -19.53 -11.61 -12.52
CA TRP A 11 -18.56 -11.25 -11.49
C TRP A 11 -17.59 -10.20 -12.01
N THR A 12 -17.51 -9.07 -11.32
CA THR A 12 -16.49 -8.05 -11.58
C THR A 12 -15.19 -8.49 -10.91
N LEU A 13 -14.16 -8.74 -11.71
CA LEU A 13 -12.86 -9.17 -11.24
C LEU A 13 -12.17 -8.06 -10.44
N GLU A 14 -11.70 -8.41 -9.25
CA GLU A 14 -10.78 -7.58 -8.48
C GLU A 14 -9.41 -7.52 -9.19
N PRO A 15 -8.54 -6.52 -8.90
CA PRO A 15 -7.21 -6.43 -9.49
C PRO A 15 -6.42 -7.74 -9.45
N ALA A 16 -6.58 -8.45 -8.33
CA ALA A 16 -6.00 -9.76 -8.10
C ALA A 16 -6.41 -10.85 -9.08
N GLN A 17 -7.71 -10.86 -9.39
CA GLN A 17 -8.33 -11.87 -10.21
C GLN A 17 -8.14 -11.54 -11.69
N LEU A 18 -7.96 -10.26 -12.04
CA LEU A 18 -7.48 -9.84 -13.35
C LEU A 18 -6.07 -10.39 -13.63
N ASP A 19 -5.16 -10.34 -12.66
CA ASP A 19 -3.82 -10.93 -12.78
C ASP A 19 -3.88 -12.45 -12.95
N ALA A 20 -4.73 -13.14 -12.18
CA ALA A 20 -4.96 -14.58 -12.31
C ALA A 20 -5.48 -14.96 -13.71
N LEU A 21 -6.42 -14.18 -14.25
CA LEU A 21 -6.93 -14.38 -15.60
C LEU A 21 -5.85 -14.14 -16.66
N GLU A 22 -4.98 -13.14 -16.46
CA GLU A 22 -3.84 -12.87 -17.34
C GLU A 22 -2.84 -14.02 -17.33
N LEU A 23 -2.58 -14.63 -16.16
CA LEU A 23 -1.74 -15.81 -16.03
C LEU A 23 -2.33 -17.02 -16.78
N LEU A 24 -3.63 -17.28 -16.66
CA LEU A 24 -4.31 -18.33 -17.44
C LEU A 24 -4.26 -18.06 -18.94
N ALA A 25 -4.52 -16.82 -19.35
CA ALA A 25 -4.48 -16.40 -20.74
C ALA A 25 -3.06 -16.38 -21.33
N SER A 26 -2.02 -16.43 -20.49
CA SER A 26 -0.63 -16.43 -20.92
C SER A 26 -0.20 -17.74 -21.57
N GLY A 27 -0.89 -18.85 -21.26
CA GLY A 27 -0.49 -20.21 -21.65
C GLY A 27 0.60 -20.83 -20.78
N LEU A 28 0.98 -20.18 -19.67
CA LEU A 28 1.90 -20.78 -18.71
C LEU A 28 1.25 -21.88 -17.88
N CYS A 29 -0.05 -21.81 -17.56
CA CYS A 29 -0.74 -22.89 -16.83
C CYS A 29 -0.83 -24.16 -17.69
N ALA A 30 -0.72 -25.34 -17.08
CA ALA A 30 -0.85 -26.60 -17.80
C ALA A 30 -2.28 -26.77 -18.36
N ARG A 31 -3.28 -26.22 -17.67
CA ARG A 31 -4.66 -26.13 -18.13
C ARG A 31 -5.21 -24.72 -17.89
N PRO A 32 -6.03 -24.19 -18.81
CA PRO A 32 -6.70 -22.91 -18.61
C PRO A 32 -7.93 -23.10 -17.70
N GLU A 33 -7.73 -23.44 -16.43
CA GLU A 33 -8.79 -23.69 -15.47
C GLU A 33 -8.55 -22.99 -14.12
N PHE A 34 -9.63 -22.54 -13.48
CA PHE A 34 -9.60 -22.16 -12.07
C PHE A 34 -9.83 -23.38 -11.20
N GLY A 35 -9.22 -23.39 -10.01
CA GLY A 35 -9.62 -24.26 -8.91
C GLY A 35 -8.53 -24.47 -7.89
N PRO A 36 -8.65 -25.47 -7.00
CA PRO A 36 -7.74 -25.63 -5.88
C PRO A 36 -6.32 -25.92 -6.34
N ALA A 37 -5.35 -25.65 -5.46
CA ALA A 37 -3.94 -25.96 -5.70
C ALA A 37 -3.74 -27.40 -6.20
N ASP A 38 -3.11 -27.53 -7.37
CA ASP A 38 -2.78 -28.80 -8.00
C ASP A 38 -1.25 -28.96 -8.07
N PRO A 39 -0.65 -29.98 -7.44
CA PRO A 39 0.79 -30.25 -7.55
C PRO A 39 1.27 -30.51 -8.98
N ALA A 40 0.39 -30.98 -9.88
CA ALA A 40 0.71 -31.16 -11.30
C ALA A 40 0.65 -29.85 -12.09
N ASP A 41 -0.04 -28.83 -11.58
CA ASP A 41 -0.05 -27.49 -12.15
C ASP A 41 0.09 -26.41 -11.06
N PRO A 42 1.32 -26.21 -10.53
CA PRO A 42 1.54 -25.28 -9.43
C PRO A 42 1.08 -23.84 -9.73
N LEU A 43 1.02 -23.43 -11.00
CA LEU A 43 0.58 -22.08 -11.39
C LEU A 43 -0.94 -21.95 -11.54
N ARG A 44 -1.72 -23.01 -11.30
CA ARG A 44 -3.19 -22.95 -11.36
C ARG A 44 -3.70 -21.93 -10.34
N PRO A 45 -4.42 -20.88 -10.77
CA PRO A 45 -4.97 -19.90 -9.85
C PRO A 45 -6.34 -20.34 -9.30
N GLU A 46 -6.66 -19.79 -8.13
CA GLU A 46 -7.98 -19.90 -7.50
C GLU A 46 -8.83 -18.67 -7.87
N LEU A 47 -10.15 -18.86 -8.01
CA LEU A 47 -11.11 -17.78 -8.21
C LEU A 47 -12.08 -17.75 -7.02
N LEU A 48 -11.98 -16.69 -6.21
CA LEU A 48 -12.82 -16.51 -5.02
C LEU A 48 -13.91 -15.47 -5.25
N VAL A 49 -15.17 -15.86 -5.13
CA VAL A 49 -16.34 -14.98 -5.27
C VAL A 49 -17.16 -14.97 -3.97
N ASP A 50 -18.15 -14.09 -3.86
CA ASP A 50 -19.08 -14.14 -2.73
C ASP A 50 -19.97 -15.40 -2.80
N ALA A 51 -20.47 -15.84 -1.64
CA ALA A 51 -21.24 -17.07 -1.53
C ALA A 51 -22.51 -17.08 -2.41
N SER A 52 -23.17 -15.93 -2.61
CA SER A 52 -24.38 -15.87 -3.43
C SER A 52 -24.09 -16.06 -4.91
N THR A 53 -23.05 -15.37 -5.43
CA THR A 53 -22.58 -15.54 -6.81
C THR A 53 -22.15 -16.99 -7.07
N ALA A 54 -21.50 -17.64 -6.10
CA ALA A 54 -21.08 -19.03 -6.27
C ALA A 54 -22.24 -20.00 -6.44
N VAL A 55 -23.32 -19.82 -5.67
CA VAL A 55 -24.54 -20.64 -5.78
C VAL A 55 -25.20 -20.46 -7.15
N GLU A 56 -25.34 -19.21 -7.60
CA GLU A 56 -25.92 -18.92 -8.92
C GLU A 56 -25.06 -19.49 -10.06
N ALA A 57 -23.73 -19.44 -9.93
CA ALA A 57 -22.79 -19.95 -10.91
C ALA A 57 -22.86 -21.48 -11.01
N ALA A 58 -22.97 -22.17 -9.87
CA ALA A 58 -23.14 -23.62 -9.82
C ALA A 58 -24.49 -24.07 -10.43
N GLN A 59 -25.56 -23.30 -10.23
CA GLN A 59 -26.89 -23.61 -10.78
C GLN A 59 -26.97 -23.40 -12.30
N SER A 60 -26.33 -22.35 -12.81
CA SER A 60 -26.27 -22.06 -14.25
C SER A 60 -25.21 -22.87 -14.99
N GLY A 61 -24.20 -23.40 -14.29
CA GLY A 61 -23.07 -24.12 -14.86
C GLY A 61 -22.02 -23.21 -15.49
N ALA A 62 -22.14 -21.88 -15.34
CA ALA A 62 -21.20 -20.92 -15.91
C ALA A 62 -21.09 -19.63 -15.08
N LEU A 63 -19.98 -18.92 -15.22
CA LEU A 63 -19.76 -17.60 -14.61
C LEU A 63 -19.13 -16.65 -15.61
N GLU A 64 -19.72 -15.47 -15.83
CA GLU A 64 -19.14 -14.41 -16.65
C GLU A 64 -18.21 -13.53 -15.83
N LEU A 65 -16.94 -13.44 -16.25
CA LEU A 65 -15.92 -12.61 -15.62
C LEU A 65 -15.77 -11.30 -16.40
N ARG A 66 -15.93 -10.18 -15.69
CA ARG A 66 -15.90 -8.83 -16.26
C ARG A 66 -14.88 -7.94 -15.56
N ASP A 67 -14.44 -6.88 -16.23
CA ASP A 67 -13.69 -5.80 -15.57
C ASP A 67 -14.62 -4.81 -14.85
N ALA A 68 -14.05 -3.76 -14.25
CA ALA A 68 -14.77 -2.72 -13.52
C ALA A 68 -15.68 -1.89 -14.43
N GLU A 69 -15.37 -1.82 -15.73
CA GLU A 69 -16.14 -1.18 -16.79
C GLU A 69 -17.25 -2.07 -17.35
N GLY A 70 -17.31 -3.35 -16.94
CA GLY A 70 -18.32 -4.31 -17.32
C GLY A 70 -18.04 -5.04 -18.65
N ILE A 71 -16.83 -4.96 -19.20
CA ILE A 71 -16.42 -5.69 -20.40
C ILE A 71 -16.26 -7.17 -20.06
N LEU A 72 -16.80 -8.06 -20.92
CA LEU A 72 -16.64 -9.51 -20.75
C LEU A 72 -15.20 -9.93 -21.10
N LEU A 73 -14.48 -10.43 -20.10
CA LEU A 73 -13.11 -10.91 -20.26
C LEU A 73 -13.05 -12.41 -20.44
N ALA A 74 -13.83 -13.18 -19.67
CA ALA A 74 -13.81 -14.63 -19.74
C ALA A 74 -15.12 -15.26 -19.25
N THR A 75 -15.32 -16.54 -19.58
CA THR A 75 -16.37 -17.38 -19.02
C THR A 75 -15.74 -18.60 -18.36
N VAL A 76 -16.08 -18.84 -17.10
CA VAL A 76 -15.73 -20.09 -16.40
C VAL A 76 -16.87 -21.08 -16.61
N HIS A 77 -16.58 -22.29 -17.09
CA HIS A 77 -17.56 -23.38 -17.13
C HIS A 77 -17.49 -24.10 -15.79
N VAL A 78 -18.49 -23.89 -14.93
CA VAL A 78 -18.43 -24.29 -13.53
C VAL A 78 -18.59 -25.80 -13.40
N THR A 79 -17.57 -26.44 -12.85
CA THR A 79 -17.52 -27.89 -12.59
C THR A 79 -17.65 -28.22 -11.11
N GLY A 80 -17.37 -27.25 -10.24
CA GLY A 80 -17.46 -27.39 -8.80
C GLY A 80 -17.30 -26.06 -8.08
N THR A 81 -17.56 -26.10 -6.78
CA THR A 81 -17.31 -25.00 -5.85
C THR A 81 -16.60 -25.53 -4.63
N THR A 82 -15.56 -24.84 -4.18
CA THR A 82 -14.78 -25.23 -3.00
C THR A 82 -14.90 -24.16 -1.92
N THR A 83 -15.26 -24.53 -0.69
CA THR A 83 -15.30 -23.59 0.43
C THR A 83 -13.89 -23.30 0.92
N GLN A 84 -13.44 -22.05 0.87
CA GLN A 84 -12.15 -21.63 1.40
C GLN A 84 -12.34 -20.65 2.56
N VAL A 85 -11.71 -20.95 3.69
CA VAL A 85 -11.90 -20.23 4.97
C VAL A 85 -10.93 -19.05 5.05
N ALA A 86 -11.22 -17.99 4.29
CA ALA A 86 -10.63 -16.67 4.51
C ALA A 86 -11.64 -15.59 4.09
N GLY A 87 -12.51 -15.20 5.02
CA GLY A 87 -13.50 -14.14 4.82
C GLY A 87 -14.61 -14.48 3.83
N ASP A 88 -15.59 -15.28 4.24
CA ASP A 88 -16.91 -15.49 3.59
C ASP A 88 -16.95 -15.66 2.04
N ARG A 89 -15.83 -16.08 1.43
CA ARG A 89 -15.68 -16.27 -0.01
C ARG A 89 -15.68 -17.75 -0.38
N THR A 90 -16.14 -18.04 -1.60
CA THR A 90 -16.27 -19.39 -2.16
C THR A 90 -15.46 -19.50 -3.44
N GLY A 91 -14.72 -20.59 -3.58
CA GLY A 91 -13.93 -20.93 -4.77
C GLY A 91 -14.80 -21.45 -5.91
N ILE A 92 -14.49 -21.03 -7.14
CA ILE A 92 -15.11 -21.50 -8.37
C ILE A 92 -14.11 -22.34 -9.17
N ASP A 93 -14.51 -23.57 -9.50
CA ASP A 93 -13.64 -24.54 -10.15
C ASP A 93 -14.15 -24.84 -11.57
N GLY A 94 -13.27 -24.73 -12.57
CA GLY A 94 -13.61 -25.14 -13.93
C GLY A 94 -12.77 -24.50 -15.04
N PRO A 95 -12.88 -25.03 -16.27
CA PRO A 95 -12.14 -24.50 -17.42
C PRO A 95 -12.65 -23.11 -17.81
N VAL A 96 -11.73 -22.31 -18.34
CA VAL A 96 -11.93 -20.89 -18.65
C VAL A 96 -11.83 -20.67 -20.15
N THR A 97 -12.84 -20.04 -20.72
CA THR A 97 -12.79 -19.49 -22.08
C THR A 97 -12.49 -18.00 -21.99
N VAL A 98 -11.31 -17.58 -22.46
CA VAL A 98 -10.90 -16.17 -22.46
C VAL A 98 -11.41 -15.51 -23.74
N HIS A 99 -12.24 -14.48 -23.58
CA HIS A 99 -12.82 -13.70 -24.69
C HIS A 99 -12.01 -12.44 -24.98
N ALA A 100 -11.52 -11.78 -23.92
CA ALA A 100 -10.70 -10.60 -24.01
C ALA A 100 -9.67 -10.59 -22.87
N ARG A 101 -8.56 -9.89 -23.08
CA ARG A 101 -7.55 -9.70 -22.04
C ARG A 101 -7.89 -8.48 -21.20
N PRO A 102 -7.55 -8.50 -19.90
CA PRO A 102 -7.62 -7.30 -19.07
C PRO A 102 -6.93 -6.13 -19.76
N ALA A 103 -7.65 -5.02 -19.95
CA ALA A 103 -7.04 -3.80 -20.46
C ALA A 103 -6.09 -3.25 -19.38
N ARG A 104 -4.82 -3.07 -19.72
CA ARG A 104 -3.84 -2.39 -18.87
C ARG A 104 -3.51 -1.05 -19.52
N THR A 105 -3.80 0.04 -18.81
CA THR A 105 -3.52 1.40 -19.27
C THR A 105 -2.22 1.96 -18.70
N ASP A 106 -1.49 1.17 -17.89
CA ASP A 106 -0.23 1.59 -17.33
C ASP A 106 0.83 1.88 -18.41
N ALA A 107 1.75 2.81 -18.11
CA ALA A 107 2.78 3.28 -19.04
C ALA A 107 3.74 2.17 -19.53
N ILE A 108 3.62 0.96 -18.99
CA ILE A 108 4.48 -0.19 -19.24
C ILE A 108 3.72 -1.27 -20.01
N ALA A 109 2.40 -1.16 -20.20
CA ALA A 109 1.56 -2.12 -20.89
C ALA A 109 2.09 -2.42 -22.30
N ALA A 110 2.54 -1.39 -23.03
CA ALA A 110 3.15 -1.54 -24.36
C ALA A 110 4.48 -2.32 -24.37
N ARG A 111 5.15 -2.45 -23.22
CA ARG A 111 6.42 -3.16 -23.05
C ARG A 111 6.26 -4.53 -22.40
N ARG A 112 5.04 -4.92 -22.06
CA ARG A 112 4.76 -6.27 -21.56
C ARG A 112 4.80 -7.23 -22.74
N GLU A 113 5.69 -8.20 -22.65
CA GLU A 113 5.60 -9.39 -23.47
C GLU A 113 4.79 -10.45 -22.74
N LEU A 114 4.10 -11.28 -23.52
CA LEU A 114 3.42 -12.44 -22.96
C LEU A 114 4.47 -13.41 -22.44
N PRO A 115 4.26 -14.02 -21.27
CA PRO A 115 5.13 -15.07 -20.78
C PRO A 115 5.43 -16.20 -21.78
N THR A 116 4.49 -16.56 -22.65
CA THR A 116 4.72 -17.52 -23.74
C THR A 116 5.66 -16.98 -24.82
N ARG A 117 5.56 -15.71 -25.19
CA ARG A 117 6.52 -15.07 -26.13
C ARG A 117 7.91 -14.97 -25.52
N VAL A 118 7.98 -14.66 -24.22
CA VAL A 118 9.23 -14.69 -23.46
C VAL A 118 9.81 -16.10 -23.49
N ALA A 119 9.03 -17.12 -23.13
CA ALA A 119 9.47 -18.51 -23.16
C ALA A 119 9.95 -18.92 -24.55
N ASP A 120 9.24 -18.57 -25.61
CA ASP A 120 9.62 -18.86 -26.99
C ASP A 120 10.93 -18.17 -27.41
N ARG A 121 11.13 -16.91 -27.01
CA ARG A 121 12.37 -16.17 -27.24
C ARG A 121 13.56 -16.79 -26.49
N LEU A 122 13.33 -17.28 -25.27
CA LEU A 122 14.35 -17.86 -24.41
C LEU A 122 14.65 -19.35 -24.72
N ARG A 123 13.91 -19.98 -25.65
CA ARG A 123 14.19 -21.32 -26.19
C ARG A 123 15.34 -21.33 -27.21
N ASP A 124 16.47 -20.73 -26.86
CA ASP A 124 17.68 -20.68 -27.69
C ASP A 124 18.76 -21.70 -27.27
N GLY A 125 18.46 -22.53 -26.27
CA GLY A 125 19.36 -23.57 -25.76
C GLY A 125 20.43 -23.09 -24.78
N ARG A 126 20.48 -21.79 -24.45
CA ARG A 126 21.44 -21.28 -23.45
C ARG A 126 21.04 -21.69 -22.03
N ALA A 127 22.03 -22.06 -21.23
CA ALA A 127 21.82 -22.31 -19.80
C ALA A 127 21.58 -21.00 -19.06
N ARG A 128 20.39 -20.83 -18.47
CA ARG A 128 19.99 -19.66 -17.68
C ARG A 128 19.69 -20.05 -16.24
N LEU A 129 20.21 -19.26 -15.30
CA LEU A 129 19.79 -19.29 -13.91
C LEU A 129 18.58 -18.36 -13.74
N GLY A 130 17.44 -18.91 -13.34
CA GLY A 130 16.24 -18.15 -13.02
C GLY A 130 16.28 -17.59 -11.60
N HIS A 131 16.06 -16.29 -11.45
CA HIS A 131 15.80 -15.65 -10.16
C HIS A 131 14.46 -14.93 -10.22
N LEU A 132 13.67 -15.04 -9.16
CA LEU A 132 12.40 -14.33 -9.02
C LEU A 132 12.50 -13.40 -7.81
N THR A 133 12.08 -12.15 -7.99
CA THR A 133 12.06 -11.17 -6.91
C THR A 133 10.76 -10.37 -6.86
N TYR A 134 10.32 -10.08 -5.64
CA TYR A 134 9.20 -9.19 -5.30
C TYR A 134 9.68 -7.85 -4.68
N ARG A 135 11.01 -7.64 -4.67
CA ARG A 135 11.68 -6.52 -4.01
C ARG A 135 12.79 -5.94 -4.88
N SER A 136 13.28 -4.76 -4.48
CA SER A 136 14.48 -4.20 -5.09
C SER A 136 15.70 -5.06 -4.77
N LEU A 137 16.66 -5.02 -5.69
CA LEU A 137 17.96 -5.69 -5.55
C LEU A 137 19.02 -4.64 -5.26
N HIS A 138 19.96 -4.96 -4.37
CA HIS A 138 21.05 -4.08 -3.97
C HIS A 138 22.41 -4.80 -4.09
N GLY A 139 23.51 -4.15 -3.69
CA GLY A 139 24.87 -4.66 -3.90
C GLY A 139 25.06 -6.13 -3.47
N PRO A 140 24.65 -6.53 -2.25
CA PRO A 140 24.74 -7.92 -1.82
C PRO A 140 23.96 -8.89 -2.72
N ASP A 141 22.75 -8.51 -3.16
CA ASP A 141 21.94 -9.36 -4.06
C ASP A 141 22.62 -9.54 -5.41
N ILE A 142 23.14 -8.45 -5.98
CA ILE A 142 23.83 -8.46 -7.28
C ILE A 142 25.08 -9.35 -7.22
N ALA A 143 25.87 -9.24 -6.15
CA ALA A 143 27.03 -10.09 -5.95
C ALA A 143 26.66 -11.59 -5.82
N ALA A 144 25.61 -11.89 -5.02
CA ALA A 144 25.14 -13.27 -4.84
C ALA A 144 24.58 -13.87 -6.14
N LEU A 145 23.82 -13.09 -6.91
CA LEU A 145 23.27 -13.52 -8.20
C LEU A 145 24.36 -13.77 -9.24
N ALA A 146 25.35 -12.90 -9.34
CA ALA A 146 26.49 -13.09 -10.24
C ALA A 146 27.28 -14.36 -9.90
N ALA A 147 27.56 -14.60 -8.61
CA ALA A 147 28.25 -15.81 -8.16
C ALA A 147 27.45 -17.07 -8.49
N ALA A 148 26.13 -17.07 -8.25
CA ALA A 148 25.26 -18.19 -8.56
C ALA A 148 25.16 -18.45 -10.07
N ALA A 149 25.08 -17.40 -10.90
CA ALA A 149 25.04 -17.53 -12.36
C ALA A 149 26.33 -18.18 -12.89
N ARG A 150 27.50 -17.77 -12.36
CA ARG A 150 28.80 -18.39 -12.70
C ARG A 150 28.90 -19.84 -12.25
N ALA A 151 28.37 -20.16 -11.06
CA ALA A 151 28.35 -21.53 -10.56
C ALA A 151 27.47 -22.44 -11.44
N HIS A 152 26.38 -21.92 -11.99
CA HIS A 152 25.46 -22.64 -12.87
C HIS A 152 26.04 -22.85 -14.27
N ALA A 153 26.62 -21.80 -14.87
CA ALA A 153 27.17 -21.84 -16.23
C ALA A 153 28.50 -21.08 -16.28
N PRO A 154 29.65 -21.73 -15.95
CA PRO A 154 30.94 -21.06 -15.84
C PRO A 154 31.44 -20.41 -17.13
N ASP A 155 31.17 -21.04 -18.28
CA ASP A 155 31.66 -20.58 -19.59
C ASP A 155 30.81 -19.46 -20.21
N ALA A 156 29.54 -19.35 -19.82
CA ALA A 156 28.61 -18.35 -20.34
C ALA A 156 27.50 -18.07 -19.31
N PRO A 157 27.80 -17.34 -18.22
CA PRO A 157 26.81 -17.05 -17.18
C PRO A 157 25.64 -16.24 -17.76
N GLN A 158 24.42 -16.73 -17.56
CA GLN A 158 23.19 -16.04 -17.97
C GLN A 158 22.18 -16.06 -16.84
N LEU A 159 21.58 -14.91 -16.55
CA LEU A 159 20.53 -14.72 -15.56
C LEU A 159 19.20 -14.44 -16.27
N LEU A 160 18.17 -15.22 -15.95
CA LEU A 160 16.78 -14.85 -16.20
C LEU A 160 16.23 -14.22 -14.93
N LEU A 161 16.08 -12.90 -14.90
CA LEU A 161 15.46 -12.21 -13.78
C LEU A 161 13.97 -12.00 -14.06
N VAL A 162 13.13 -12.55 -13.19
CA VAL A 162 11.68 -12.33 -13.20
C VAL A 162 11.33 -11.37 -12.08
N LEU A 163 10.89 -10.16 -12.47
CA LEU A 163 10.30 -9.22 -11.54
C LEU A 163 8.80 -9.48 -11.42
N ALA A 164 8.39 -9.95 -10.26
CA ALA A 164 7.00 -10.14 -9.91
C ALA A 164 6.43 -8.88 -9.26
N VAL A 165 5.35 -8.33 -9.82
CA VAL A 165 4.70 -7.12 -9.29
C VAL A 165 3.21 -7.34 -9.11
N THR A 166 2.72 -7.04 -7.90
CA THR A 166 1.33 -7.26 -7.47
C THR A 166 0.49 -5.99 -7.36
N ALA A 167 1.11 -4.79 -7.34
CA ALA A 167 0.40 -3.51 -7.21
C ALA A 167 0.84 -2.49 -8.27
N GLU A 168 -0.13 -1.77 -8.85
CA GLU A 168 0.05 -0.87 -9.99
C GLU A 168 0.92 0.36 -9.63
N ASP A 169 0.64 1.00 -8.49
CA ASP A 169 1.26 2.27 -8.08
C ASP A 169 2.76 2.18 -7.77
N GLN A 170 3.27 0.98 -7.47
CA GLN A 170 4.67 0.75 -7.08
C GLN A 170 5.49 0.07 -8.18
N ARG A 171 4.82 -0.35 -9.25
CA ARG A 171 5.40 -1.17 -10.32
C ARG A 171 6.54 -0.48 -11.05
N LEU A 172 6.31 0.75 -11.46
CA LEU A 172 7.27 1.49 -12.28
C LEU A 172 8.54 1.83 -11.50
N ALA A 173 8.41 2.20 -10.23
CA ALA A 173 9.55 2.48 -9.37
C ALA A 173 10.39 1.23 -9.13
N LEU A 174 9.74 0.12 -8.77
CA LEU A 174 10.43 -1.14 -8.55
C LEU A 174 11.11 -1.67 -9.82
N GLN A 175 10.44 -1.61 -10.97
CA GLN A 175 11.05 -2.03 -12.24
C GLN A 175 12.26 -1.17 -12.61
N ARG A 176 12.16 0.16 -12.45
CA ARG A 176 13.31 1.06 -12.66
C ARG A 176 14.45 0.71 -11.71
N ALA A 177 14.15 0.51 -10.43
CA ALA A 177 15.12 0.16 -9.41
C ALA A 177 15.85 -1.15 -9.72
N VAL A 178 15.13 -2.20 -10.10
CA VAL A 178 15.72 -3.48 -10.50
C VAL A 178 16.59 -3.33 -11.74
N ARG A 179 16.14 -2.59 -12.76
CA ARG A 179 16.97 -2.32 -13.94
C ARG A 179 18.27 -1.59 -13.60
N ARG A 180 18.21 -0.60 -12.71
CA ARG A 180 19.40 0.10 -12.19
C ARG A 180 20.32 -0.84 -11.42
N ALA A 181 19.77 -1.77 -10.64
CA ALA A 181 20.57 -2.76 -9.94
C ALA A 181 21.32 -3.68 -10.91
N LEU A 182 20.66 -4.09 -12.00
CA LEU A 182 21.26 -4.95 -13.03
C LEU A 182 22.38 -4.26 -13.82
N GLU A 183 22.38 -2.93 -13.92
CA GLU A 183 23.49 -2.17 -14.51
C GLU A 183 24.81 -2.34 -13.71
N GLN A 184 24.74 -2.85 -12.47
CA GLN A 184 25.89 -3.16 -11.63
C GLN A 184 26.35 -4.61 -11.71
N LEU A 185 25.69 -5.46 -12.52
CA LEU A 185 26.18 -6.80 -12.74
C LEU A 185 27.51 -6.77 -13.52
N PRO A 186 28.43 -7.69 -13.21
CA PRO A 186 29.66 -7.84 -13.99
C PRO A 186 29.37 -8.12 -15.48
N ASP A 187 30.18 -7.54 -16.38
CA ASP A 187 29.99 -7.64 -17.84
C ASP A 187 30.01 -9.08 -18.39
N ASP A 188 30.58 -10.03 -17.65
CA ASP A 188 30.61 -11.46 -18.00
C ASP A 188 29.28 -12.18 -17.75
N VAL A 189 28.34 -11.55 -17.01
CA VAL A 189 27.03 -12.12 -16.71
C VAL A 189 25.98 -11.48 -17.61
N GLY A 190 25.49 -12.25 -18.60
CA GLY A 190 24.36 -11.82 -19.42
C GLY A 190 23.05 -11.84 -18.63
N VAL A 191 22.12 -10.93 -18.97
CA VAL A 191 20.85 -10.80 -18.25
C VAL A 191 19.68 -10.63 -19.21
N ASP A 192 18.71 -11.52 -19.07
CA ASP A 192 17.36 -11.38 -19.61
C ASP A 192 16.44 -10.95 -18.46
N LEU A 193 15.91 -9.72 -18.48
CA LEU A 193 14.93 -9.24 -17.49
C LEU A 193 13.53 -9.31 -18.07
N ASP A 194 12.66 -10.06 -17.41
CA ASP A 194 11.24 -10.14 -17.73
C ASP A 194 10.39 -9.68 -16.54
N VAL A 195 9.30 -8.96 -16.84
CA VAL A 195 8.35 -8.48 -15.83
C VAL A 195 7.09 -9.31 -15.94
N VAL A 196 6.86 -10.16 -14.95
CA VAL A 196 5.69 -11.03 -14.90
C VAL A 196 4.74 -10.50 -13.85
N GLN A 197 3.48 -10.35 -14.23
CA GLN A 197 2.42 -10.06 -13.27
C GLN A 197 1.94 -11.35 -12.65
N LEU A 198 1.93 -11.39 -11.32
CA LEU A 198 1.49 -12.56 -10.58
C LEU A 198 0.25 -12.19 -9.78
N PRO A 199 -0.71 -13.13 -9.62
CA PRO A 199 -1.86 -12.89 -8.78
C PRO A 199 -1.39 -12.55 -7.36
N PRO A 200 -2.00 -11.55 -6.70
CA PRO A 200 -1.76 -11.24 -5.31
C PRO A 200 -2.50 -12.29 -4.47
N ALA A 201 -1.89 -13.46 -4.35
CA ALA A 201 -1.98 -14.19 -3.10
C ALA A 201 -1.21 -13.38 -2.04
N PRO A 202 -1.56 -13.47 -0.74
CA PRO A 202 -1.07 -12.54 0.27
C PRO A 202 0.46 -12.43 0.39
N VAL A 203 1.26 -13.42 0.00
CA VAL A 203 2.73 -13.38 0.09
C VAL A 203 3.32 -14.39 -0.89
N GLU A 204 3.96 -13.93 -1.98
CA GLU A 204 4.72 -14.75 -2.93
C GLU A 204 3.87 -15.87 -3.58
N LEU A 205 4.25 -16.41 -4.74
CA LEU A 205 3.56 -17.64 -5.18
C LEU A 205 3.94 -18.83 -4.25
N GLY A 206 5.05 -18.70 -3.52
CA GLY A 206 5.66 -19.76 -2.74
C GLY A 206 6.67 -20.55 -3.57
N GLY A 207 7.63 -21.18 -2.89
CA GLY A 207 8.84 -21.72 -3.53
C GLY A 207 8.58 -22.69 -4.70
N GLU A 208 7.56 -23.54 -4.60
CA GLU A 208 7.20 -24.48 -5.67
C GLU A 208 6.64 -23.79 -6.92
N ARG A 209 5.75 -22.83 -6.73
CA ARG A 209 5.12 -22.08 -7.83
C ARG A 209 6.10 -21.14 -8.50
N ASP A 210 6.91 -20.43 -7.71
CA ASP A 210 7.98 -19.55 -8.20
C ASP A 210 9.03 -20.34 -9.00
N HIS A 211 9.40 -21.54 -8.54
CA HIS A 211 10.28 -22.45 -9.28
C HIS A 211 9.65 -22.89 -10.60
N ALA A 212 8.37 -23.32 -10.58
CA ALA A 212 7.65 -23.74 -11.79
C ALA A 212 7.53 -22.60 -12.82
N LEU A 213 7.27 -21.38 -12.37
CA LEU A 213 7.21 -20.19 -13.24
C LEU A 213 8.53 -19.97 -13.98
N LEU A 214 9.64 -19.95 -13.26
CA LEU A 214 10.96 -19.72 -13.84
C LEU A 214 11.31 -20.78 -14.88
N LEU A 215 11.04 -22.06 -14.61
CA LEU A 215 11.27 -23.14 -15.57
C LEU A 215 10.39 -22.99 -16.82
N ARG A 216 9.11 -22.65 -16.66
CA ARG A 216 8.19 -22.46 -17.80
C ARG A 216 8.56 -21.25 -18.67
N LEU A 217 9.23 -20.25 -18.09
CA LEU A 217 9.79 -19.10 -18.81
C LEU A 217 11.12 -19.41 -19.52
N GLY A 218 11.76 -20.55 -19.26
CA GLY A 218 13.01 -20.95 -19.92
C GLY A 218 14.24 -20.94 -19.03
N ALA A 219 14.09 -20.84 -17.70
CA ALA A 219 15.20 -21.11 -16.78
C ALA A 219 15.61 -22.59 -16.83
N THR A 220 16.92 -22.84 -16.75
CA THR A 220 17.50 -24.20 -16.71
C THR A 220 17.90 -24.64 -15.30
N ALA A 221 17.97 -23.69 -14.36
CA ALA A 221 18.02 -23.89 -12.93
C ALA A 221 17.38 -22.66 -12.25
N THR A 222 17.06 -22.72 -10.96
CA THR A 222 16.47 -21.57 -10.25
C THR A 222 17.18 -21.32 -8.92
N THR A 223 17.09 -20.10 -8.39
CA THR A 223 17.56 -19.77 -7.03
C THR A 223 16.50 -20.00 -5.96
N VAL A 224 15.27 -20.31 -6.35
CA VAL A 224 14.11 -20.34 -5.46
C VAL A 224 14.08 -21.67 -4.71
N PRO A 225 13.90 -21.67 -3.37
CA PRO A 225 13.78 -22.89 -2.59
C PRO A 225 12.63 -23.79 -3.10
N ARG A 226 12.86 -25.11 -3.21
CA ARG A 226 11.85 -26.08 -3.69
C ARG A 226 11.64 -27.24 -2.72
N PRO A 227 10.51 -27.98 -2.80
CA PRO A 227 10.35 -29.28 -2.15
C PRO A 227 11.35 -30.34 -2.67
N PRO A 228 11.78 -31.33 -1.87
CA PRO A 228 12.66 -32.41 -2.32
C PRO A 228 12.08 -33.19 -3.52
N GLY A 229 12.93 -33.61 -4.47
CA GLY A 229 12.54 -34.49 -5.60
C GLY A 229 12.26 -33.85 -6.98
N VAL A 230 11.97 -32.54 -7.08
CA VAL A 230 11.72 -31.83 -8.36
C VAL A 230 13.02 -31.42 -9.08
N GLN A 231 13.34 -31.92 -10.27
CA GLN A 231 14.53 -31.46 -11.01
C GLN A 231 14.28 -30.12 -11.74
N PRO A 232 15.26 -29.20 -11.84
CA PRO A 232 16.64 -29.25 -11.30
C PRO A 232 16.74 -28.79 -9.82
N PRO A 233 17.80 -29.16 -9.07
CA PRO A 233 18.05 -28.59 -7.75
C PRO A 233 18.25 -27.07 -7.81
N PRO A 234 17.82 -26.32 -6.79
CA PRO A 234 18.03 -24.89 -6.76
C PRO A 234 19.51 -24.58 -6.54
N VAL A 235 19.98 -23.52 -7.20
CA VAL A 235 21.31 -22.95 -6.97
C VAL A 235 21.21 -22.05 -5.74
N ALA A 236 21.97 -22.39 -4.69
CA ALA A 236 21.95 -21.62 -3.46
C ALA A 236 22.54 -20.23 -3.67
N LEU A 237 21.83 -19.22 -3.18
CA LEU A 237 22.37 -17.87 -3.01
C LEU A 237 23.11 -17.78 -1.67
N ASP A 238 24.07 -16.85 -1.59
CA ASP A 238 24.66 -16.50 -0.31
C ASP A 238 23.57 -16.01 0.66
N ALA A 239 23.41 -16.73 1.76
CA ALA A 239 22.32 -16.51 2.69
C ALA A 239 22.47 -15.19 3.45
N ASP A 240 23.70 -14.73 3.69
CA ASP A 240 23.94 -13.47 4.38
C ASP A 240 23.66 -12.28 3.47
N ALA A 241 24.18 -12.32 2.24
CA ALA A 241 23.91 -11.32 1.21
C ALA A 241 22.41 -11.19 0.93
N SER A 242 21.69 -12.32 0.83
CA SER A 242 20.24 -12.35 0.63
C SER A 242 19.48 -11.68 1.79
N ARG A 243 19.91 -11.91 3.05
CA ARG A 243 19.32 -11.26 4.23
C ARG A 243 19.61 -9.76 4.25
N GLN A 244 20.83 -9.35 3.95
CA GLN A 244 21.23 -7.95 3.91
C GLN A 244 20.44 -7.18 2.84
N GLY A 245 20.33 -7.73 1.63
CA GLY A 245 19.54 -7.15 0.55
C GLY A 245 18.05 -7.03 0.90
N ALA A 246 17.48 -8.07 1.51
CA ALA A 246 16.08 -8.05 1.96
C ALA A 246 15.83 -7.00 3.05
N ALA A 247 16.71 -6.90 4.05
CA ALA A 247 16.63 -5.89 5.10
C ALA A 247 16.70 -4.46 4.53
N LEU A 248 17.60 -4.22 3.58
CA LEU A 248 17.74 -2.93 2.91
C LEU A 248 16.49 -2.56 2.10
N ALA A 249 15.96 -3.49 1.31
CA ALA A 249 14.73 -3.27 0.56
C ALA A 249 13.54 -2.97 1.49
N ALA A 250 13.47 -3.63 2.66
CA ALA A 250 12.46 -3.37 3.67
C ALA A 250 12.59 -1.96 4.28
N SER A 251 13.79 -1.54 4.67
CA SER A 251 14.04 -0.18 5.20
C SER A 251 13.67 0.91 4.19
N ILE A 252 14.02 0.74 2.90
CA ILE A 252 13.66 1.71 1.86
C ILE A 252 12.13 1.79 1.69
N ARG A 253 11.45 0.63 1.63
CA ARG A 253 9.98 0.56 1.52
C ARG A 253 9.29 1.24 2.70
N ALA A 254 9.80 1.04 3.91
CA ALA A 254 9.33 1.68 5.13
C ALA A 254 9.57 3.20 5.16
N GLY A 255 10.38 3.73 4.25
CA GLY A 255 10.75 5.16 4.21
C GLY A 255 11.73 5.52 5.32
N ASP A 256 12.53 4.56 5.78
CA ASP A 256 13.48 4.77 6.86
C ASP A 256 14.76 5.43 6.34
N GLU A 257 15.47 6.11 7.24
CA GLU A 257 16.85 6.50 6.97
C GLU A 257 17.75 5.27 7.03
N LEU A 258 18.63 5.14 6.04
CA LEU A 258 19.58 4.04 5.98
C LEU A 258 20.74 4.31 6.93
N THR A 259 21.17 3.29 7.67
CA THR A 259 22.40 3.35 8.47
C THR A 259 23.63 3.49 7.58
N VAL A 260 24.81 3.80 8.15
CA VAL A 260 26.07 3.90 7.39
C VAL A 260 26.34 2.62 6.60
N THR A 261 26.31 1.46 7.27
CA THR A 261 26.52 0.15 6.63
C THR A 261 25.47 -0.15 5.57
N GLN A 262 24.20 0.20 5.80
CA GLN A 262 23.16 0.04 4.79
C GLN A 262 23.39 0.94 3.57
N ARG A 263 23.91 2.16 3.74
CA ARG A 263 24.25 3.06 2.63
C ARG A 263 25.41 2.54 1.78
N GLU A 264 26.40 1.90 2.40
CA GLU A 264 27.52 1.27 1.69
C GLU A 264 27.08 0.05 0.88
N ALA A 265 26.15 -0.75 1.42
CA ALA A 265 25.59 -1.91 0.73
C ALA A 265 24.52 -1.53 -0.32
N ALA A 266 23.93 -0.34 -0.20
CA ALA A 266 22.91 0.14 -1.11
C ALA A 266 23.52 0.70 -2.39
N LEU A 267 22.85 0.39 -3.51
CA LEU A 267 23.13 1.03 -4.78
C LEU A 267 22.40 2.39 -4.84
N PRO A 268 23.12 3.53 -4.93
CA PRO A 268 22.53 4.87 -4.87
C PRO A 268 21.46 5.10 -5.95
N GLU A 269 21.68 4.63 -7.16
CA GLU A 269 20.76 4.71 -8.29
C GLU A 269 19.47 3.91 -8.07
N VAL A 270 19.56 2.78 -7.37
CA VAL A 270 18.40 1.96 -6.97
C VAL A 270 17.60 2.70 -5.91
N VAL A 271 18.26 3.25 -4.89
CA VAL A 271 17.62 4.07 -3.86
C VAL A 271 16.91 5.26 -4.51
N ALA A 272 17.59 5.99 -5.39
CA ALA A 272 17.04 7.15 -6.09
C ALA A 272 15.82 6.79 -6.95
N ALA A 273 15.83 5.64 -7.63
CA ALA A 273 14.68 5.16 -8.41
C ALA A 273 13.46 4.81 -7.53
N LEU A 274 13.69 4.40 -6.28
CA LEU A 274 12.65 4.02 -5.33
C LEU A 274 12.07 5.20 -4.54
N ARG A 275 12.85 6.27 -4.29
CA ARG A 275 12.41 7.40 -3.46
C ARG A 275 11.10 8.06 -3.88
N PRO A 276 10.76 8.22 -5.17
CA PRO A 276 9.46 8.76 -5.56
C PRO A 276 8.26 7.92 -5.08
N ALA A 277 8.39 6.59 -5.07
CA ALA A 277 7.34 5.69 -4.59
C ALA A 277 7.42 5.41 -3.07
N TYR A 278 8.64 5.47 -2.52
CA TYR A 278 8.92 5.25 -1.10
C TYR A 278 9.70 6.44 -0.52
N PRO A 279 9.06 7.61 -0.41
CA PRO A 279 9.70 8.78 0.21
C PRO A 279 10.05 8.48 1.66
N LEU A 280 11.06 9.19 2.19
CA LEU A 280 11.38 9.12 3.61
C LEU A 280 10.17 9.56 4.42
N ARG A 281 9.98 9.03 5.63
CA ARG A 281 8.84 9.40 6.48
C ARG A 281 8.72 10.92 6.69
N ARG A 282 9.85 11.62 6.79
CA ARG A 282 9.88 13.08 6.96
C ARG A 282 9.41 13.87 5.73
N ASP A 283 9.43 13.23 4.56
CA ASP A 283 9.00 13.79 3.28
C ASP A 283 7.57 13.33 2.92
N ARG A 284 7.00 12.37 3.65
CA ARG A 284 5.59 11.94 3.53
C ARG A 284 4.66 12.99 4.11
N GLY A 285 3.39 12.94 3.71
CA GLY A 285 2.36 13.78 4.33
C GLY A 285 1.98 13.28 5.72
N ALA A 286 1.31 14.14 6.48
CA ALA A 286 0.80 13.80 7.80
C ALA A 286 -0.45 14.60 8.14
N VAL A 287 -1.28 14.04 9.01
CA VAL A 287 -2.53 14.64 9.49
C VAL A 287 -2.45 14.86 11.00
N LEU A 288 -2.65 16.11 11.42
CA LEU A 288 -2.91 16.48 12.80
C LEU A 288 -4.42 16.62 13.00
N LEU A 289 -5.05 15.69 13.70
CA LEU A 289 -6.46 15.78 14.07
C LEU A 289 -6.58 16.37 15.48
N PHE A 290 -6.96 17.64 15.57
CA PHE A 290 -7.30 18.28 16.83
C PHE A 290 -8.73 17.93 17.22
N THR A 291 -8.93 17.45 18.45
CA THR A 291 -10.24 17.11 19.03
C THR A 291 -10.41 17.76 20.40
N GLY A 292 -11.65 18.06 20.80
CA GLY A 292 -11.94 18.77 22.05
C GLY A 292 -13.23 19.57 22.00
N LEU A 293 -13.67 20.04 23.18
CA LEU A 293 -14.91 20.79 23.35
C LEU A 293 -14.94 22.11 22.55
N PRO A 294 -16.13 22.61 22.14
CA PRO A 294 -16.26 23.99 21.64
C PRO A 294 -15.56 24.99 22.57
N GLY A 295 -14.87 26.01 22.04
CA GLY A 295 -14.16 26.99 22.88
C GLY A 295 -12.85 26.50 23.54
N SER A 296 -12.44 25.24 23.36
CA SER A 296 -11.20 24.70 23.94
C SER A 296 -9.89 25.25 23.35
N GLY A 297 -9.94 26.03 22.26
CA GLY A 297 -8.75 26.64 21.65
C GLY A 297 -8.16 25.89 20.45
N LYS A 298 -8.77 24.78 19.99
CA LYS A 298 -8.33 23.97 18.83
C LYS A 298 -7.94 24.81 17.61
N SER A 299 -8.85 25.65 17.08
CA SER A 299 -8.61 26.41 15.86
C SER A 299 -7.47 27.43 16.03
N THR A 300 -7.29 27.98 17.24
CA THR A 300 -6.17 28.90 17.54
C THR A 300 -4.84 28.16 17.50
N ILE A 301 -4.75 27.00 18.17
CA ILE A 301 -3.53 26.17 18.18
C ILE A 301 -3.24 25.68 16.76
N ALA A 302 -4.23 25.15 16.04
CA ALA A 302 -4.05 24.65 14.68
C ALA A 302 -3.54 25.73 13.71
N ARG A 303 -4.01 26.98 13.83
CA ARG A 303 -3.47 28.11 13.03
C ARG A 303 -2.03 28.45 13.40
N ALA A 304 -1.70 28.48 14.69
CA ALA A 304 -0.33 28.76 15.13
C ALA A 304 0.65 27.64 14.72
N VAL A 305 0.24 26.37 14.82
CA VAL A 305 1.01 25.22 14.32
C VAL A 305 1.17 25.30 12.80
N ARG A 306 0.11 25.63 12.05
CA ARG A 306 0.20 25.88 10.61
C ARG A 306 1.26 26.93 10.29
N ASP A 307 1.24 28.07 10.97
CA ASP A 307 2.18 29.17 10.69
C ASP A 307 3.63 28.76 10.99
N ARG A 308 3.85 28.03 12.09
CA ARG A 308 5.17 27.44 12.41
C ARG A 308 5.61 26.45 11.34
N LEU A 309 4.74 25.55 10.91
CA LEU A 309 5.05 24.56 9.87
C LEU A 309 5.35 25.25 8.55
N VAL A 310 4.48 26.14 8.04
CA VAL A 310 4.70 26.89 6.79
C VAL A 310 6.04 27.64 6.79
N ALA A 311 6.45 28.20 7.93
CA ALA A 311 7.73 28.91 8.04
C ALA A 311 8.97 28.00 8.01
N THR A 312 8.81 26.70 8.31
CA THR A 312 9.94 25.77 8.54
C THR A 312 9.96 24.59 7.58
N THR A 313 8.83 24.23 6.98
CA THR A 313 8.71 23.09 6.04
C THR A 313 8.70 23.57 4.59
N GLY A 314 9.21 22.74 3.68
CA GLY A 314 9.01 22.92 2.24
C GLY A 314 7.70 22.30 1.73
N ARG A 315 6.90 21.69 2.60
CA ARG A 315 5.67 20.96 2.24
C ARG A 315 4.42 21.86 2.27
N PRO A 316 3.43 21.63 1.40
CA PRO A 316 2.17 22.36 1.47
C PRO A 316 1.43 22.02 2.77
N VAL A 317 0.92 23.06 3.44
CA VAL A 317 0.17 22.92 4.70
C VAL A 317 -1.27 23.39 4.51
N THR A 318 -2.24 22.54 4.78
CA THR A 318 -3.67 22.84 4.63
C THR A 318 -4.36 22.81 5.99
N LEU A 319 -5.16 23.84 6.30
CA LEU A 319 -5.98 23.90 7.49
C LEU A 319 -7.44 23.60 7.16
N LEU A 320 -7.95 22.48 7.65
CA LEU A 320 -9.35 22.04 7.56
C LEU A 320 -10.06 22.37 8.89
N ASP A 321 -10.36 23.65 9.09
CA ASP A 321 -11.12 24.13 10.26
C ASP A 321 -12.61 23.76 10.12
N GLY A 322 -13.25 23.40 11.23
CA GLY A 322 -14.61 22.88 11.23
C GLY A 322 -15.64 23.85 10.61
N ASP A 323 -15.44 25.16 10.75
CA ASP A 323 -16.33 26.16 10.15
C ASP A 323 -16.14 26.27 8.63
N LEU A 324 -14.89 26.29 8.16
CA LEU A 324 -14.55 26.36 6.72
C LEU A 324 -15.06 25.11 5.98
N VAL A 325 -14.83 23.94 6.56
CA VAL A 325 -15.33 22.67 6.01
C VAL A 325 -16.85 22.67 5.94
N ARG A 326 -17.55 23.17 6.97
CA ARG A 326 -19.01 23.23 6.97
C ARG A 326 -19.59 24.08 5.85
N GLN A 327 -18.89 25.13 5.45
CA GLN A 327 -19.31 26.00 4.35
C GLN A 327 -19.19 25.31 2.97
N HIS A 328 -18.17 24.47 2.76
CA HIS A 328 -17.83 23.95 1.43
C HIS A 328 -18.11 22.45 1.23
N LEU A 329 -17.92 21.63 2.25
CA LEU A 329 -17.93 20.16 2.15
C LEU A 329 -19.10 19.52 2.90
N SER A 330 -19.74 20.27 3.80
CA SER A 330 -20.84 19.78 4.65
C SER A 330 -22.07 20.68 4.63
N SER A 331 -22.23 21.47 3.56
CA SER A 331 -23.47 22.20 3.31
C SER A 331 -24.64 21.23 3.23
N GLY A 332 -25.66 21.43 4.07
CA GLY A 332 -26.84 20.56 4.15
C GLY A 332 -26.80 19.48 5.25
N LEU A 333 -25.67 19.28 5.94
CA LEU A 333 -25.64 18.44 7.13
C LEU A 333 -26.20 19.20 8.34
N THR A 334 -27.00 18.51 9.15
CA THR A 334 -27.53 19.04 10.41
C THR A 334 -26.50 18.86 11.55
N PHE A 335 -26.97 18.95 12.80
CA PHE A 335 -26.17 18.68 14.00
C PHE A 335 -26.51 17.34 14.65
N SER A 336 -27.21 16.45 13.97
CA SER A 336 -27.44 15.07 14.43
C SER A 336 -26.11 14.33 14.64
N ARG A 337 -26.13 13.25 15.43
CA ARG A 337 -24.96 12.39 15.66
C ARG A 337 -24.37 11.88 14.34
N GLU A 338 -25.22 11.31 13.48
CA GLU A 338 -24.82 10.76 12.19
C GLU A 338 -24.21 11.82 11.26
N ASP A 339 -24.76 13.03 11.24
CA ASP A 339 -24.24 14.12 10.42
C ASP A 339 -22.90 14.65 10.92
N ARG A 340 -22.66 14.62 12.24
CA ARG A 340 -21.35 14.95 12.81
C ARG A 340 -20.30 13.91 12.44
N ASP A 341 -20.65 12.63 12.53
CA ASP A 341 -19.76 11.53 12.14
C ASP A 341 -19.41 11.63 10.66
N ARG A 342 -20.43 11.82 9.80
CA ARG A 342 -20.24 12.04 8.37
C ARG A 342 -19.35 13.25 8.07
N ASN A 343 -19.54 14.35 8.79
CA ASN A 343 -18.68 15.53 8.63
C ASN A 343 -17.22 15.25 8.98
N VAL A 344 -16.95 14.55 10.10
CA VAL A 344 -15.58 14.21 10.51
C VAL A 344 -14.95 13.20 9.54
N ALA A 345 -15.71 12.22 9.08
CA ALA A 345 -15.25 11.27 8.06
C ALA A 345 -14.90 11.96 6.74
N ARG A 346 -15.69 12.95 6.28
CA ARG A 346 -15.38 13.77 5.10
C ARG A 346 -14.09 14.57 5.27
N ILE A 347 -13.88 15.18 6.44
CA ILE A 347 -12.62 15.86 6.76
C ILE A 347 -11.46 14.87 6.69
N GLY A 348 -11.62 13.69 7.28
CA GLY A 348 -10.61 12.64 7.28
C GLY A 348 -10.24 12.16 5.89
N PHE A 349 -11.22 11.94 5.01
CA PHE A 349 -10.99 11.58 3.61
C PHE A 349 -10.16 12.64 2.89
N VAL A 350 -10.56 13.92 2.95
CA VAL A 350 -9.83 15.01 2.29
C VAL A 350 -8.42 15.16 2.89
N ALA A 351 -8.27 15.04 4.20
CA ALA A 351 -6.98 15.09 4.87
C ALA A 351 -6.05 13.94 4.44
N ALA A 352 -6.58 12.73 4.31
CA ALA A 352 -5.84 11.56 3.83
C ALA A 352 -5.38 11.74 2.37
N GLU A 353 -6.21 12.30 1.50
CA GLU A 353 -5.82 12.61 0.11
C GLU A 353 -4.73 13.70 0.04
N ILE A 354 -4.82 14.75 0.85
CA ILE A 354 -3.77 15.77 0.96
C ILE A 354 -2.46 15.12 1.43
N ALA A 355 -2.53 14.27 2.45
CA ALA A 355 -1.37 13.62 3.03
C ALA A 355 -0.74 12.57 2.09
N ARG A 356 -1.56 11.86 1.31
CA ARG A 356 -1.09 10.94 0.25
C ARG A 356 -0.12 11.63 -0.72
N HIS A 357 -0.37 12.90 -1.01
CA HIS A 357 0.42 13.72 -1.93
C HIS A 357 1.51 14.55 -1.23
N GLY A 358 1.95 14.14 -0.03
CA GLY A 358 3.07 14.78 0.69
C GLY A 358 2.70 16.04 1.47
N GLY A 359 1.40 16.40 1.54
CA GLY A 359 0.92 17.57 2.28
C GLY A 359 0.76 17.33 3.78
N LEU A 360 0.79 18.41 4.55
CA LEU A 360 0.43 18.42 5.97
C LEU A 360 -0.99 18.94 6.13
N ALA A 361 -1.91 18.12 6.65
CA ALA A 361 -3.29 18.52 6.90
C ALA A 361 -3.53 18.73 8.41
N LEU A 362 -4.02 19.90 8.79
CA LEU A 362 -4.39 20.23 10.16
C LEU A 362 -5.91 20.32 10.24
N CYS A 363 -6.52 19.43 11.00
CA CYS A 363 -7.96 19.29 11.09
C CYS A 363 -8.42 19.71 12.49
N ALA A 364 -9.35 20.67 12.60
CA ALA A 364 -9.84 21.13 13.89
C ALA A 364 -11.37 20.95 14.11
N PRO A 365 -11.95 19.76 13.84
CA PRO A 365 -13.34 19.48 14.21
C PRO A 365 -13.52 19.28 15.73
N ILE A 366 -14.76 19.10 16.18
CA ILE A 366 -15.03 18.65 17.56
C ILE A 366 -14.69 17.17 17.74
N ALA A 367 -14.96 16.33 16.73
CA ALA A 367 -14.72 14.88 16.71
C ALA A 367 -15.06 14.15 18.03
N PRO A 368 -16.32 14.24 18.51
CA PRO A 368 -16.68 13.85 19.86
C PRO A 368 -16.70 12.33 20.08
N PHE A 369 -16.82 11.53 19.02
CA PHE A 369 -16.94 10.07 19.11
C PHE A 369 -15.65 9.38 18.70
N ASP A 370 -15.32 8.30 19.39
CA ASP A 370 -14.09 7.55 19.20
C ASP A 370 -14.04 6.79 17.88
N ALA A 371 -15.16 6.17 17.51
CA ALA A 371 -15.28 5.37 16.28
C ALA A 371 -14.84 6.16 15.04
N VAL A 372 -15.30 7.42 14.90
CA VAL A 372 -14.94 8.24 13.74
C VAL A 372 -13.49 8.74 13.79
N ARG A 373 -12.91 8.99 14.98
CA ARG A 373 -11.48 9.33 15.10
C ARG A 373 -10.61 8.17 14.63
N ARG A 374 -10.94 6.94 15.03
CA ARG A 374 -10.27 5.71 14.57
C ARG A 374 -10.45 5.50 13.07
N GLN A 375 -11.64 5.78 12.53
CA GLN A 375 -11.88 5.74 11.09
C GLN A 375 -10.95 6.72 10.34
N VAL A 376 -10.81 7.96 10.81
CA VAL A 376 -9.88 8.93 10.20
C VAL A 376 -8.44 8.46 10.30
N ARG A 377 -8.01 7.95 11.47
CA ARG A 377 -6.67 7.36 11.66
C ARG A 377 -6.40 6.29 10.60
N ALA A 378 -7.31 5.34 10.44
CA ALA A 378 -7.19 4.25 9.47
C ALA A 378 -7.13 4.75 8.00
N MET A 379 -7.92 5.78 7.63
CA MET A 379 -7.85 6.38 6.30
C MET A 379 -6.48 6.99 6.01
N VAL A 380 -5.90 7.70 6.99
CA VAL A 380 -4.61 8.37 6.86
C VAL A 380 -3.46 7.36 6.80
N GLU A 381 -3.47 6.38 7.70
CA GLU A 381 -2.47 5.30 7.73
C GLU A 381 -2.54 4.45 6.45
N GLY A 382 -3.74 4.14 5.96
CA GLY A 382 -3.96 3.45 4.69
C GLY A 382 -3.47 4.24 3.47
N ALA A 383 -3.42 5.57 3.56
CA ALA A 383 -2.79 6.43 2.55
C ALA A 383 -1.25 6.48 2.66
N GLY A 384 -0.64 5.74 3.59
CA GLY A 384 0.81 5.71 3.81
C GLY A 384 1.36 6.95 4.53
N ALA A 385 0.48 7.75 5.15
CA ALA A 385 0.81 9.01 5.80
C ALA A 385 0.81 8.91 7.33
N GLY A 386 1.40 9.91 7.98
CA GLY A 386 1.41 10.01 9.44
C GLY A 386 0.10 10.52 10.00
N PHE A 387 -0.32 9.97 11.14
CA PHE A 387 -1.49 10.46 11.89
C PHE A 387 -1.10 10.80 13.32
N ARG A 388 -1.59 11.95 13.81
CA ARG A 388 -1.49 12.37 15.21
C ARG A 388 -2.82 12.96 15.68
N LEU A 389 -3.37 12.41 16.76
CA LEU A 389 -4.50 12.90 17.49
C LEU A 389 -4.03 13.86 18.60
N VAL A 390 -4.46 15.11 18.50
CA VAL A 390 -4.20 16.15 19.50
C VAL A 390 -5.48 16.41 20.29
N HIS A 391 -5.52 15.90 21.52
CA HIS A 391 -6.63 16.14 22.43
C HIS A 391 -6.45 17.47 23.16
N VAL A 392 -7.26 18.46 22.81
CA VAL A 392 -7.32 19.75 23.50
C VAL A 392 -8.31 19.64 24.66
N ALA A 393 -7.82 19.04 25.75
CA ALA A 393 -8.52 18.64 26.97
C ALA A 393 -8.82 19.81 27.93
N THR A 394 -9.13 20.99 27.40
CA THR A 394 -9.45 22.16 28.23
C THR A 394 -10.76 21.92 28.99
N PRO A 395 -10.81 22.16 30.33
CA PRO A 395 -12.01 21.92 31.13
C PRO A 395 -13.25 22.64 30.59
N LEU A 396 -14.42 21.99 30.71
CA LEU A 396 -15.70 22.54 30.25
C LEU A 396 -15.97 23.93 30.84
N ALA A 397 -15.72 24.12 32.14
CA ALA A 397 -15.93 25.41 32.81
C ALA A 397 -15.11 26.55 32.18
N VAL A 398 -13.88 26.27 31.73
CA VAL A 398 -13.03 27.23 31.04
C VAL A 398 -13.56 27.49 29.62
N CYS A 399 -14.01 26.45 28.92
CA CYS A 399 -14.62 26.57 27.60
C CYS A 399 -15.90 27.43 27.64
N GLU A 400 -16.77 27.18 28.62
CA GLU A 400 -18.00 27.94 28.88
C GLU A 400 -17.72 29.39 29.26
N ALA A 401 -16.71 29.65 30.10
CA ALA A 401 -16.33 31.01 30.47
C ALA A 401 -15.80 31.82 29.27
N ARG A 402 -15.12 31.17 28.31
CA ARG A 402 -14.59 31.83 27.11
C ARG A 402 -15.65 32.08 26.03
N ASP A 403 -16.58 31.12 25.86
CA ASP A 403 -17.68 31.05 24.86
C ASP A 403 -17.62 32.06 23.68
N PRO A 404 -16.60 31.99 22.81
CA PRO A 404 -16.36 33.03 21.80
C PRO A 404 -17.45 33.10 20.72
N LYS A 405 -18.31 32.08 20.64
CA LYS A 405 -19.40 31.96 19.67
C LYS A 405 -20.79 32.05 20.32
N GLY A 406 -20.86 32.28 21.63
CA GLY A 406 -22.13 32.32 22.37
C GLY A 406 -22.91 30.99 22.35
N LEU A 407 -22.24 29.86 22.08
CA LEU A 407 -22.90 28.56 21.93
C LEU A 407 -23.35 28.02 23.28
N TYR A 408 -22.50 28.15 24.30
CA TYR A 408 -22.81 27.68 25.65
C TYR A 408 -23.91 28.54 26.27
N ALA A 409 -23.84 29.87 26.14
CA ALA A 409 -24.90 30.76 26.61
C ALA A 409 -26.26 30.42 25.97
N ARG A 410 -26.29 30.15 24.65
CA ARG A 410 -27.50 29.74 23.94
C ARG A 410 -28.02 28.37 24.37
N ALA A 411 -27.14 27.41 24.61
CA ALA A 411 -27.53 26.09 25.09
C ALA A 411 -28.11 26.15 26.52
N ARG A 412 -27.45 26.88 27.42
CA ARG A 412 -27.93 27.09 28.80
C ARG A 412 -29.27 27.84 28.85
N ALA A 413 -29.54 28.70 27.88
CA ALA A 413 -30.83 29.38 27.71
C ALA A 413 -31.91 28.51 27.01
N GLY A 414 -31.60 27.27 26.62
CA GLY A 414 -32.52 26.37 25.92
C GLY A 414 -32.76 26.69 24.44
N HIS A 415 -31.97 27.60 23.85
CA HIS A 415 -32.08 28.02 22.44
C HIS A 415 -31.22 27.19 21.48
N LEU A 416 -30.41 26.27 21.99
CA LEU A 416 -29.57 25.35 21.23
C LEU A 416 -29.57 24.00 21.93
N THR A 417 -29.97 22.94 21.25
CA THR A 417 -29.95 21.57 21.76
C THR A 417 -28.82 20.76 21.12
N GLY A 418 -28.35 19.73 21.82
CA GLY A 418 -27.30 18.83 21.33
C GLY A 418 -25.90 19.47 21.34
N LEU A 419 -25.63 20.45 22.18
CA LEU A 419 -24.27 21.00 22.28
C LEU A 419 -23.35 19.97 22.97
N THR A 420 -22.24 19.63 22.33
CA THR A 420 -21.24 18.70 22.88
C THR A 420 -20.69 19.23 24.21
N GLY A 421 -20.73 18.38 25.25
CA GLY A 421 -20.31 18.73 26.61
C GLY A 421 -21.42 19.37 27.46
N VAL A 422 -22.62 19.60 26.90
CA VAL A 422 -23.81 20.02 27.66
C VAL A 422 -24.87 18.93 27.57
N ASP A 423 -25.49 18.77 26.40
CA ASP A 423 -26.58 17.80 26.18
C ASP A 423 -26.14 16.60 25.32
N ASP A 424 -25.07 16.76 24.52
CA ASP A 424 -24.47 15.68 23.74
C ASP A 424 -23.14 15.22 24.35
N PRO A 425 -22.83 13.91 24.33
CA PRO A 425 -21.62 13.37 24.94
C PRO A 425 -20.34 13.75 24.16
N TYR A 426 -19.22 13.75 24.89
CA TYR A 426 -17.86 13.81 24.35
C TYR A 426 -17.07 12.62 24.90
N GLU A 427 -16.70 11.69 24.04
CA GLU A 427 -15.91 10.52 24.40
C GLU A 427 -14.43 10.89 24.47
N LEU A 428 -13.89 10.94 25.69
CA LEU A 428 -12.50 11.28 25.94
C LEU A 428 -11.55 10.33 25.16
N PRO A 429 -10.63 10.87 24.35
CA PRO A 429 -9.61 10.05 23.69
C PRO A 429 -8.68 9.37 24.71
N THR A 430 -8.45 8.07 24.52
CA THR A 430 -7.49 7.28 25.33
C THR A 430 -6.18 6.99 24.58
N ASP A 431 -6.13 7.32 23.29
CA ASP A 431 -5.04 7.02 22.35
C ASP A 431 -4.43 8.29 21.71
N ALA A 432 -4.63 9.45 22.34
CA ALA A 432 -4.10 10.71 21.82
C ALA A 432 -2.57 10.80 21.99
N GLU A 433 -1.86 11.13 20.91
CA GLU A 433 -0.41 11.35 20.95
C GLU A 433 -0.03 12.63 21.67
N VAL A 434 -0.93 13.62 21.72
CA VAL A 434 -0.71 14.86 22.48
C VAL A 434 -1.98 15.22 23.24
N VAL A 435 -1.84 15.50 24.54
CA VAL A 435 -2.92 16.02 25.39
C VAL A 435 -2.55 17.42 25.87
N LEU A 436 -3.42 18.39 25.64
CA LEU A 436 -3.20 19.80 25.93
C LEU A 436 -4.33 20.37 26.80
N ASP A 437 -4.00 20.90 27.97
CA ASP A 437 -4.91 21.80 28.70
C ASP A 437 -4.52 23.26 28.44
N THR A 438 -5.38 24.01 27.75
CA THR A 438 -5.12 25.42 27.42
C THR A 438 -5.45 26.38 28.58
N ALA A 439 -5.85 25.85 29.74
CA ALA A 439 -5.87 26.60 30.99
C ALA A 439 -4.47 26.67 31.63
N GLU A 440 -3.62 25.68 31.38
CA GLU A 440 -2.30 25.54 32.01
C GLU A 440 -1.15 25.79 31.02
N VAL A 441 -1.34 25.38 29.77
CA VAL A 441 -0.31 25.45 28.73
C VAL A 441 -0.48 26.73 27.90
N SER A 442 0.63 27.47 27.75
CA SER A 442 0.67 28.64 26.85
C SER A 442 0.54 28.22 25.39
N LEU A 443 0.07 29.13 24.52
CA LEU A 443 -0.04 28.85 23.08
C LEU A 443 1.31 28.40 22.47
N ALA A 444 2.41 29.06 22.84
CA ALA A 444 3.74 28.70 22.37
C ALA A 444 4.15 27.28 22.80
N GLY A 445 3.90 26.92 24.07
CA GLY A 445 4.15 25.57 24.58
C GLY A 445 3.29 24.52 23.89
N ALA A 446 2.02 24.81 23.66
CA ALA A 446 1.11 23.93 22.93
C ALA A 446 1.56 23.68 21.48
N VAL A 447 2.01 24.73 20.78
CA VAL A 447 2.57 24.60 19.42
C VAL A 447 3.81 23.72 19.44
N GLN A 448 4.71 23.93 20.40
CA GLN A 448 5.95 23.15 20.50
C GLN A 448 5.65 21.66 20.72
N LEU A 449 4.80 21.32 21.68
CA LEU A 449 4.40 19.93 21.96
C LEU A 449 3.79 19.22 20.72
N VAL A 450 2.98 19.93 19.95
CA VAL A 450 2.36 19.36 18.73
C VAL A 450 3.40 19.12 17.63
N VAL A 451 4.33 20.06 17.44
CA VAL A 451 5.41 19.92 16.45
C VAL A 451 6.40 18.83 16.85
N ASP A 452 6.74 18.73 18.13
CA ASP A 452 7.62 17.67 18.66
C ASP A 452 6.99 16.29 18.43
N SER A 453 5.69 16.13 18.62
CA SER A 453 4.98 14.88 18.32
C SER A 453 5.08 14.45 16.84
N LEU A 454 5.12 15.42 15.91
CA LEU A 454 5.39 15.13 14.49
C LEU A 454 6.85 14.70 14.28
N ALA A 455 7.80 15.34 14.98
CA ALA A 455 9.21 15.00 14.93
C ALA A 455 9.49 13.58 15.45
N GLU A 456 8.95 13.26 16.63
CA GLU A 456 9.04 11.93 17.26
C GLU A 456 8.44 10.83 16.38
N GLY A 457 7.45 11.16 15.55
CA GLY A 457 6.87 10.23 14.59
C GLY A 457 7.68 10.04 13.31
N GLY A 458 8.74 10.82 13.14
CA GLY A 458 9.51 10.88 11.91
C GLY A 458 8.77 11.54 10.75
N TRP A 459 7.66 12.23 11.00
CA TRP A 459 6.82 12.89 9.99
C TRP A 459 7.25 14.33 9.71
N TRP A 460 8.17 14.86 10.51
CA TRP A 460 8.77 16.17 10.33
C TRP A 460 10.19 16.12 10.91
N ALA A 461 11.08 16.94 10.39
CA ALA A 461 12.41 17.14 10.94
C ALA A 461 12.65 18.65 10.99
N ASP A 462 13.03 19.16 12.16
CA ASP A 462 13.35 20.59 12.28
C ASP A 462 14.59 20.89 11.43
N PRO A 463 14.50 21.78 10.42
CA PRO A 463 15.67 22.18 9.64
C PRO A 463 16.79 22.76 10.50
N THR A 464 16.49 23.33 11.68
CA THR A 464 17.54 23.87 12.56
C THR A 464 18.37 22.77 13.23
N VAL A 465 17.78 21.59 13.47
CA VAL A 465 18.48 20.42 14.04
C VAL A 465 19.29 19.67 12.97
N LEU A 466 18.80 19.64 11.73
CA LEU A 466 19.51 19.03 10.60
C LEU A 466 20.79 19.79 10.22
N ARG A 467 20.87 21.10 10.49
CA ARG A 467 22.07 21.92 10.23
C ARG A 467 23.18 21.75 11.26
N SER A 468 22.85 21.42 12.51
CA SER A 468 23.85 21.17 13.57
C SER A 468 24.53 19.81 13.45
N GLY A 469 23.89 18.80 12.88
CA GLY A 469 24.45 17.44 12.73
C GLY A 469 25.49 17.26 11.61
N GLY A 470 25.74 18.30 10.80
CA GLY A 470 26.72 18.28 9.70
C GLY A 470 28.03 19.02 9.97
N ALA A 471 28.20 19.61 11.15
CA ALA A 471 29.36 20.46 11.46
C ALA A 471 30.37 19.85 12.45
N ASP A 472 30.06 18.74 13.12
CA ASP A 472 30.91 18.15 14.18
C ASP A 472 31.72 16.93 13.71
N GLY A 473 32.09 16.87 12.42
CA GLY A 473 32.73 15.70 11.81
C GLY A 473 34.10 15.92 11.16
N ASP A 474 34.67 17.12 11.21
CA ASP A 474 36.03 17.40 10.71
C ASP A 474 36.68 18.47 11.62
N GLY A 475 37.43 18.02 12.63
CA GLY A 475 38.10 18.96 13.52
C GLY A 475 38.73 18.37 14.77
N GLN A 476 39.58 17.35 14.65
CA GLN A 476 40.89 17.27 15.34
C GLN A 476 41.72 16.07 14.89
#